data_AF-A0A1I3EGF3-F1
#
_entry.id   AF-A0A1I3EGF3-F1
#
_cell.length_a   1.000
_cell.length_b   1.000
_cell.length_c   1.000
_cell.angle_alpha   90.00
_cell.angle_beta   90.00
_cell.angle_gamma   90.00
#
_symmetry.space_group_name_H-M   'P 1'
#
loop_
_entity.id
_entity.type
_entity.pdbx_description
1 polymer ?
#
loop_
_entity_poly.entity_id
_entity_poly.type
_entity_poly.pdbx_seq_one_letter_code
_entity_poly.pdbx_strand_id
1 'polypeptide(L)'
;MDKDKFQNISDDVLLKEQKKLKNLNKIYGIVLLLLLVSSIYLGLKKGNFTMIAVCLGLFSIFVVNFQSLRDFKKEVEKRNLGS
;
A
#
# COMPACT_ATOMS: atom_id res chain seq x y z
N MET A 1 -6.59 -15.59 -0.38
CA MET A 1 -5.32 -15.43 0.35
C MET A 1 -5.34 -16.40 1.50
N ASP A 2 -4.43 -17.38 1.50
CA ASP A 2 -4.31 -18.43 2.51
C ASP A 2 -4.10 -17.85 3.92
N LYS A 3 -4.91 -18.32 4.87
CA LYS A 3 -4.93 -17.84 6.27
C LYS A 3 -3.70 -18.28 7.09
N ASP A 4 -2.85 -19.12 6.53
CA ASP A 4 -1.69 -19.73 7.22
C ASP A 4 -0.34 -19.12 6.86
N LYS A 5 -0.29 -18.18 5.89
CA LYS A 5 0.99 -17.66 5.39
C LYS A 5 1.82 -16.89 6.42
N PHE A 6 1.17 -16.36 7.46
CA PHE A 6 1.81 -15.55 8.50
C PHE A 6 2.05 -16.31 9.80
N GLN A 7 1.34 -17.43 10.04
CA GLN A 7 1.42 -18.20 11.29
C GLN A 7 2.81 -18.79 11.55
N ASN A 8 3.57 -19.08 10.48
CA ASN A 8 4.91 -19.68 10.55
C ASN A 8 6.06 -18.65 10.60
N ILE A 9 5.75 -17.36 10.66
CA ILE A 9 6.76 -16.29 10.68
C ILE A 9 7.04 -15.88 12.13
N SER A 10 8.32 -15.79 12.50
CA SER A 10 8.76 -15.31 13.82
C SER A 10 8.34 -13.85 14.07
N ASP A 11 7.99 -13.54 15.31
CA ASP A 11 7.43 -12.25 15.72
C ASP A 11 8.34 -11.06 15.38
N ASP A 12 9.67 -11.23 15.50
CA ASP A 12 10.66 -10.21 15.10
C ASP A 12 10.59 -9.88 13.60
N VAL A 13 10.43 -10.91 12.79
CA VAL A 13 10.35 -10.79 11.33
C VAL A 13 8.99 -10.19 10.95
N LEU A 14 7.92 -10.61 11.64
CA LEU A 14 6.57 -10.09 11.46
C LEU A 14 6.50 -8.58 11.74
N LEU A 15 7.10 -8.11 12.85
CA LEU A 15 7.13 -6.69 13.24
C LEU A 15 7.99 -5.83 12.30
N LYS A 16 9.15 -6.36 11.85
CA LYS A 16 10.00 -5.67 10.86
C LYS A 16 9.29 -5.50 9.54
N GLU A 17 8.66 -6.56 9.03
CA GLU A 17 7.90 -6.50 7.77
C GLU A 17 6.69 -5.59 7.90
N GLN A 18 5.96 -5.59 9.02
CA GLN A 18 4.85 -4.65 9.24
C GLN A 18 5.31 -3.19 9.18
N LYS A 19 6.40 -2.83 9.89
CA LYS A 19 6.96 -1.46 9.87
C LYS A 19 7.42 -1.06 8.47
N LYS A 20 8.12 -1.96 7.78
CA LYS A 20 8.59 -1.75 6.41
C LYS A 20 7.43 -1.53 5.45
N LEU A 21 6.43 -2.41 5.46
CA LEU A 21 5.23 -2.27 4.64
C LEU A 21 4.47 -0.97 4.97
N LYS A 22 4.40 -0.57 6.24
CA LYS A 22 3.74 0.69 6.65
C LYS A 22 4.44 1.91 6.09
N ASN A 23 5.77 1.93 6.12
CA ASN A 23 6.56 3.00 5.51
C ASN A 23 6.42 3.00 3.98
N LEU A 24 6.53 1.84 3.34
CA LEU A 24 6.40 1.71 1.89
C LEU A 24 5.02 2.18 1.42
N ASN A 25 3.95 1.76 2.09
CA ASN A 25 2.59 2.18 1.73
C ASN A 25 2.39 3.69 1.94
N LYS A 26 2.99 4.28 2.97
CA LYS A 26 2.95 5.73 3.18
C LYS A 26 3.63 6.48 2.03
N ILE A 27 4.83 6.06 1.64
CA ILE A 27 5.58 6.66 0.53
C ILE A 27 4.83 6.47 -0.78
N TYR A 28 4.34 5.26 -1.05
CA TYR A 28 3.57 4.93 -2.25
C TYR A 28 2.34 5.83 -2.36
N GLY A 29 1.58 6.02 -1.27
CA GLY A 29 0.43 6.92 -1.24
C GLY A 29 0.79 8.37 -1.57
N ILE A 30 1.88 8.90 -1.02
CA ILE A 30 2.36 10.27 -1.30
C ILE A 30 2.72 10.43 -2.78
N VAL A 31 3.49 9.48 -3.32
CA VAL A 31 3.90 9.49 -4.74
C VAL A 31 2.68 9.43 -5.65
N LEU A 32 1.70 8.59 -5.32
CA LEU A 32 0.48 8.43 -6.12
C LEU A 32 -0.36 9.70 -6.13
N LEU A 33 -0.42 10.42 -5.01
CA LEU A 33 -1.12 11.70 -4.91
C LEU A 33 -0.42 12.79 -5.75
N LEU A 34 0.92 12.88 -5.69
CA LEU A 34 1.71 13.76 -6.54
C LEU A 34 1.52 13.45 -8.03
N LEU A 35 1.50 12.16 -8.38
CA LEU A 35 1.29 11.70 -9.75
C LEU A 35 -0.11 12.07 -10.25
N LEU A 36 -1.13 11.92 -9.41
CA LEU A 36 -2.52 12.27 -9.73
C LEU A 36 -2.67 13.77 -9.99
N VAL A 37 -2.15 14.62 -9.09
CA VAL A 37 -2.19 16.08 -9.25
C VAL A 37 -1.46 16.50 -10.53
N SER A 38 -0.28 15.94 -10.78
CA SER A 38 0.50 16.23 -11.98
C SER A 38 -0.23 15.79 -13.25
N SER A 39 -0.90 14.64 -13.20
CA SER A 39 -1.69 14.10 -14.32
C SER A 39 -2.91 14.96 -14.64
N ILE A 40 -3.60 15.46 -13.60
CA ILE A 40 -4.73 16.39 -13.78
C ILE A 40 -4.24 17.72 -14.38
N TYR A 41 -3.14 18.28 -13.85
CA TYR A 41 -2.54 19.51 -14.38
C TYR A 41 -2.16 19.37 -15.86
N LEU A 42 -1.52 18.25 -16.24
CA LEU A 42 -1.17 17.96 -17.63
C LEU A 42 -2.42 17.72 -18.50
N GLY A 43 -3.44 17.04 -17.99
CA GLY A 43 -4.70 16.81 -18.67
C GLY A 43 -5.42 18.13 -19.00
N LEU A 44 -5.47 19.06 -18.04
CA LEU A 44 -6.07 20.38 -18.24
C LEU A 44 -5.26 21.25 -19.22
N LYS A 45 -3.93 21.19 -19.16
CA LYS A 45 -3.06 22.04 -19.99
C LYS A 45 -2.86 21.52 -21.42
N LYS A 46 -2.79 20.20 -21.60
CA LYS A 46 -2.43 19.54 -22.87
C LYS A 46 -3.53 18.63 -23.44
N GLY A 47 -4.66 18.49 -22.75
CA GLY A 47 -5.73 17.55 -23.14
C GLY A 47 -5.36 16.07 -23.01
N ASN A 48 -4.19 15.74 -22.46
CA ASN A 48 -3.71 14.37 -22.37
C ASN A 48 -4.12 13.73 -21.04
N PHE A 49 -5.21 12.96 -21.08
CA PHE A 49 -5.75 12.24 -19.92
C PHE A 49 -5.20 10.81 -19.78
N THR A 50 -4.28 10.37 -20.65
CA THR A 50 -3.72 9.00 -20.64
C THR A 50 -3.08 8.65 -19.28
N MET A 51 -2.43 9.62 -18.64
CA MET A 51 -1.81 9.43 -17.33
C MET A 51 -2.81 9.14 -16.20
N ILE A 52 -4.09 9.50 -16.35
CA ILE A 52 -5.14 9.17 -15.39
C ILE A 52 -5.41 7.66 -15.38
N ALA A 53 -5.42 7.01 -16.54
CA ALA A 53 -5.57 5.55 -16.63
C ALA A 53 -4.42 4.82 -15.91
N VAL A 54 -3.20 5.34 -16.04
CA VAL A 54 -2.02 4.83 -15.30
C VAL A 54 -2.20 5.01 -13.79
N CYS A 55 -2.68 6.17 -13.35
CA CYS A 55 -2.97 6.41 -11.93
C CYS A 55 -4.00 5.42 -11.38
N LEU A 56 -5.06 5.11 -12.13
CA LEU A 56 -6.09 4.13 -11.73
C LEU A 56 -5.52 2.71 -11.60
N GLY A 57 -4.65 2.29 -12.52
CA GLY A 57 -3.94 1.01 -12.42
C GLY A 57 -3.05 0.95 -11.17
N LEU A 58 -2.24 1.98 -10.94
CA LEU A 58 -1.37 2.08 -9.76
C LEU A 58 -2.16 2.15 -8.45
N PHE A 59 -3.33 2.79 -8.47
CA PHE A 59 -4.24 2.84 -7.31
C PHE A 59 -4.77 1.46 -6.95
N SER A 60 -5.09 0.63 -7.95
CA SER A 60 -5.55 -0.74 -7.73
C SER A 60 -4.49 -1.56 -6.97
N ILE A 61 -3.22 -1.40 -7.36
CA ILE A 61 -2.07 -2.02 -6.69
C ILE A 61 -1.92 -1.49 -5.25
N PHE A 62 -2.13 -0.19 -5.05
CA PHE A 62 -2.11 0.41 -3.70
C PHE A 62 -3.17 -0.21 -2.78
N VAL A 63 -4.39 -0.42 -3.29
CA VAL A 63 -5.49 -1.03 -2.53
C VAL A 63 -5.13 -2.46 -2.10
N VAL A 64 -4.55 -3.27 -2.99
CA VAL A 64 -4.11 -4.63 -2.66
C VAL A 64 -2.99 -4.63 -1.62
N ASN A 65 -2.02 -3.72 -1.74
CA ASN A 65 -0.97 -3.53 -0.73
C ASN A 65 -1.53 -3.09 0.63
N PHE A 66 -2.53 -2.21 0.63
CA PHE A 66 -3.21 -1.77 1.85
C PHE A 66 -3.99 -2.90 2.54
N GLN A 67 -4.63 -3.78 1.76
CA GLN A 67 -5.26 -4.98 2.31
C GLN A 67 -4.24 -5.91 2.96
N SER A 68 -3.11 -6.15 2.29
CA SER A 68 -2.01 -6.96 2.84
C SER A 68 -1.49 -6.38 4.16
N LEU A 69 -1.32 -5.06 4.24
CA LEU A 69 -0.92 -4.38 5.46
C LEU A 69 -1.93 -4.56 6.61
N ARG A 70 -3.23 -4.55 6.28
CA ARG A 70 -4.31 -4.76 7.24
C ARG A 70 -4.30 -6.19 7.77
N ASP A 71 -4.01 -7.16 6.91
CA ASP A 71 -3.89 -8.57 7.31
C ASP A 71 -2.68 -8.81 8.22
N PHE A 72 -1.53 -8.19 7.91
CA PHE A 72 -0.38 -8.16 8.82
C PHE A 72 -0.72 -7.53 10.17
N LYS A 73 -1.47 -6.42 10.17
CA LYS A 73 -1.89 -5.76 11.42
C LYS A 73 -2.79 -6.67 12.27
N LYS A 74 -3.75 -7.37 11.64
CA LYS A 74 -4.61 -8.34 12.32
C LYS A 74 -3.83 -9.48 12.95
N GLU A 75 -2.79 -9.98 12.28
CA GLU A 75 -1.95 -11.04 12.82
C GLU A 75 -1.11 -10.56 14.01
N VAL A 76 -0.53 -9.36 13.93
CA VAL A 76 0.19 -8.73 15.06
C VAL A 76 -0.72 -8.52 16.27
N GLU A 77 -1.95 -8.08 16.05
CA GLU A 77 -2.96 -7.89 17.09
C GLU A 77 -3.43 -9.22 17.70
N LYS A 78 -3.65 -10.26 16.87
CA LYS A 78 -3.99 -11.61 17.31
C LYS A 78 -2.92 -12.22 18.24
N ARG A 79 -1.66 -11.83 18.06
CA ARG A 79 -0.52 -12.27 18.89
C ARG A 79 -0.22 -11.34 20.08
N ASN A 80 -1.01 -10.29 20.31
CA ASN A 80 -0.76 -9.26 21.34
C ASN A 80 0.62 -8.61 21.25
N LEU A 81 1.19 -8.51 20.04
CA LEU A 81 2.51 -7.91 19.82
C LEU A 81 2.42 -6.39 19.60
N GLY A 82 1.21 -5.82 19.60
CA GLY A 82 0.94 -4.40 19.43
C GLY A 82 0.56 -3.73 20.74
N SER A 83 1.57 -3.33 21.52
CA SER A 83 1.46 -2.29 22.56
C SER A 83 1.64 -0.90 21.97
#